data_AF-A0A9R0U167-F1
#
_entry.id   AF-A0A9R0U167-F1
#
_cell.length_a   1.000
_cell.length_b   1.000
_cell.length_c   1.000
_cell.angle_alpha   90.00
_cell.angle_beta   90.00
_cell.angle_gamma   90.00
#
_symmetry.space_group_name_H-M   'P 1'
#
loop_
_entity.id
_entity.type
_entity.pdbx_description
1 polymer ?
#
loop_
_entity_poly.entity_id
_entity_poly.type
_entity_poly.pdbx_seq_one_letter_code
_entity_poly.pdbx_strand_id
1 'polypeptide(L)'
;MVHTGACIAAIFGQGGSRRYGLTWRWLRYFKNDRDRRDLVTIGAGAGVSAAFRAPVGGVLFALESLSSWWRSALIWRSFFTTAVVAVVLRLFVELCGSGRCGLFGKGGLIMYDVSTLFEDLMTYHLKDIPIVVLIGVIGAVLGAFYNFLMMQVLRVYSVVNERGRAHKLLLAAAVSVLTSCCLFGMPWFAPCRPCPVAGPNGACGSLNKFRRFHCPPDHYNDLASLMLNINDDAIRNLYATGTNDVYHRGSMLAFFVASYALGVLSYGVVAPSGLFVPIILTGATYGRLVAMLLGRHSGLDHGLVAILGSASFLGGTLRMTVSVCVIIVELTNNLLLLPLVMLVLLISKTVADSFNASIYDLIVRLKGLPYLDGHAEPYMRQLSVGDVVVGPLRSFNGVEKVGHIMHVLRTTGHHAFPVIDEPPFATAPVLYGLVLRAHLLVLLRKREFLPAQERYPKEYSIAARFEAQDFDKRGSGKQDTVDGVELSPEEMEMYVDLHPFTNASPYTVVETMSLAKALILFREVGLRHLLVVPKRSPVVGILTRHDFMPEHILGLHPVLLGGKWKRLRWHKAAVAKYFRDLIVRLANCG
;
A
#
# COMPACT_ATOMS: atom_id res chain seq x y z
N MET A 1 5.72 8.42 -7.38
CA MET A 1 5.83 9.39 -6.26
C MET A 1 5.89 8.72 -4.89
N VAL A 2 4.85 8.02 -4.43
CA VAL A 2 4.86 7.35 -3.10
C VAL A 2 6.09 6.44 -2.93
N HIS A 3 6.32 5.53 -3.87
CA HIS A 3 7.51 4.66 -3.84
C HIS A 3 8.83 5.44 -3.93
N THR A 4 8.88 6.50 -4.74
CA THR A 4 10.06 7.37 -4.87
C THR A 4 10.39 8.05 -3.54
N GLY A 5 9.40 8.62 -2.87
CA GLY A 5 9.57 9.25 -1.56
C GLY A 5 10.00 8.26 -0.48
N ALA A 6 9.42 7.05 -0.49
CA ALA A 6 9.86 5.94 0.37
C ALA A 6 11.33 5.56 0.12
N CYS A 7 11.75 5.46 -1.14
CA CYS A 7 13.13 5.13 -1.50
C CYS A 7 14.11 6.23 -1.10
N ILE A 8 13.77 7.51 -1.33
CA ILE A 8 14.58 8.65 -0.87
C ILE A 8 14.73 8.59 0.65
N ALA A 9 13.63 8.44 1.39
CA ALA A 9 13.69 8.34 2.84
C ALA A 9 14.50 7.12 3.33
N ALA A 10 14.40 5.96 2.65
CA ALA A 10 15.19 4.78 2.97
C ALA A 10 16.70 4.98 2.74
N ILE A 11 17.09 5.67 1.67
CA ILE A 11 18.50 5.89 1.33
C ILE A 11 19.10 6.95 2.28
N PHE A 12 18.45 8.10 2.40
CA PHE A 12 18.92 9.20 3.23
C PHE A 12 18.89 8.84 4.72
N GLY A 13 17.82 8.17 5.16
CA GLY A 13 17.65 7.73 6.55
C GLY A 13 18.68 6.71 7.03
N GLN A 14 19.45 6.08 6.14
CA GLN A 14 20.51 5.13 6.51
C GLN A 14 21.93 5.71 6.35
N GLY A 15 22.03 7.02 6.10
CA GLY A 15 23.30 7.68 5.81
C GLY A 15 23.83 7.38 4.41
N GLY A 16 22.97 7.01 3.46
CA GLY A 16 23.29 6.81 2.05
C GLY A 16 23.48 5.35 1.61
N SER A 17 24.08 5.15 0.44
CA SER A 17 24.27 3.84 -0.18
C SER A 17 25.76 3.47 -0.25
N ARG A 18 26.14 2.39 0.44
CA ARG A 18 27.50 1.83 0.36
C ARG A 18 27.82 1.32 -1.05
N ARG A 19 26.83 0.84 -1.80
CA ARG A 19 27.00 0.36 -3.18
C ARG A 19 27.49 1.46 -4.13
N TYR A 20 27.12 2.71 -3.87
CA TYR A 20 27.48 3.85 -4.72
C TYR A 20 28.55 4.75 -4.08
N GLY A 21 29.19 4.32 -2.99
CA GLY A 21 30.19 5.12 -2.26
C GLY A 21 29.64 6.38 -1.56
N LEU A 22 28.33 6.61 -1.63
CA LEU A 22 27.66 7.76 -1.03
C LEU A 22 27.32 7.44 0.42
N THR A 23 28.28 7.56 1.33
CA THR A 23 28.02 7.38 2.78
C THR A 23 28.33 8.64 3.56
N TRP A 24 27.36 9.16 4.31
CA TRP A 24 27.52 10.32 5.17
C TRP A 24 27.72 9.92 6.62
N ARG A 25 28.72 10.53 7.28
CA ARG A 25 29.10 10.17 8.66
C ARG A 25 28.16 10.74 9.72
N TRP A 26 27.42 11.81 9.43
CA TRP A 26 26.53 12.49 10.39
C TRP A 26 25.21 11.75 10.70
N LEU A 27 24.71 10.90 9.80
CA LEU A 27 23.40 10.24 9.90
C LEU A 27 23.49 8.80 10.41
N ARG A 28 24.50 8.50 11.25
CA ARG A 28 24.78 7.13 11.71
C ARG A 28 23.73 6.58 12.69
N TYR A 29 23.00 7.45 13.39
CA TYR A 29 22.09 7.05 14.47
C TYR A 29 20.84 6.29 14.01
N PHE A 30 20.36 6.53 12.78
CA PHE A 30 19.07 5.99 12.31
C PHE A 30 19.17 4.59 11.68
N LYS A 31 20.23 3.84 11.93
CA LYS A 31 20.47 2.49 11.34
C LYS A 31 19.76 1.35 12.08
N ASN A 32 18.54 1.61 12.53
CA ASN A 32 17.64 0.62 13.10
C ASN A 32 16.44 0.41 12.16
N ASP A 33 15.90 -0.82 12.12
CA ASP A 33 14.69 -1.13 11.35
C ASP A 33 13.49 -0.27 11.78
N ARG A 34 13.42 0.07 13.07
CA ARG A 34 12.38 0.92 13.65
C ARG A 34 12.37 2.30 12.98
N ASP A 35 13.48 3.02 13.03
CA ASP A 35 13.58 4.37 12.46
C ASP A 35 13.51 4.33 10.95
N ARG A 36 14.09 3.30 10.32
CA ARG A 36 13.95 3.08 8.88
C ARG A 36 12.49 2.94 8.47
N ARG A 37 11.68 2.18 9.20
CA ARG A 37 10.24 2.02 8.91
C ARG A 37 9.50 3.35 9.08
N ASP A 38 9.77 4.09 10.15
CA ASP A 38 9.16 5.40 10.39
C ASP A 38 9.50 6.38 9.26
N LEU A 39 10.78 6.48 8.87
CA LEU A 39 11.23 7.36 7.80
C LEU A 39 10.65 6.98 6.44
N VAL A 40 10.62 5.68 6.11
CA VAL A 40 9.99 5.19 4.86
C VAL A 40 8.51 5.54 4.81
N THR A 41 7.81 5.43 5.93
CA THR A 41 6.38 5.78 6.06
C THR A 41 6.17 7.29 5.85
N ILE A 42 6.99 8.13 6.48
CA ILE A 42 6.97 9.58 6.28
C ILE A 42 7.28 9.94 4.81
N GLY A 43 8.31 9.33 4.22
CA GLY A 43 8.70 9.57 2.83
C GLY A 43 7.62 9.17 1.83
N ALA A 44 6.90 8.09 2.10
CA ALA A 44 5.75 7.69 1.31
C ALA A 44 4.60 8.72 1.40
N GLY A 45 4.27 9.19 2.63
CA GLY A 45 3.29 10.26 2.85
C GLY A 45 3.68 11.58 2.18
N ALA A 46 4.96 11.95 2.23
CA ALA A 46 5.53 13.09 1.51
C ALA A 46 5.35 12.95 -0.01
N GLY A 47 5.49 11.74 -0.55
CA GLY A 47 5.22 11.44 -1.95
C GLY A 47 3.75 11.58 -2.36
N VAL A 48 2.81 11.27 -1.45
CA VAL A 48 1.38 11.52 -1.66
C VAL A 48 1.07 13.02 -1.62
N SER A 49 1.61 13.73 -0.61
CA SER A 49 1.48 15.19 -0.49
C SER A 49 2.00 15.90 -1.75
N ALA A 50 3.17 15.50 -2.26
CA ALA A 50 3.73 16.06 -3.49
C ALA A 50 2.88 15.74 -4.74
N ALA A 51 2.25 14.57 -4.78
CA ALA A 51 1.45 14.15 -5.93
C ALA A 51 0.10 14.90 -5.98
N PHE A 52 -0.62 14.99 -4.86
CA PHE A 52 -1.97 15.54 -4.81
C PHE A 52 -2.05 16.95 -4.21
N ARG A 53 -0.92 17.58 -3.84
CA ARG A 53 -0.92 18.85 -3.09
C ARG A 53 -1.75 18.79 -1.80
N ALA A 54 -1.80 17.59 -1.21
CA ALA A 54 -2.68 17.24 -0.10
C ALA A 54 -1.82 16.83 1.12
N PRO A 55 -1.31 17.79 1.92
CA PRO A 55 -0.40 17.48 3.01
C PRO A 55 -1.08 16.65 4.10
N VAL A 56 -2.29 17.01 4.55
CA VAL A 56 -3.02 16.25 5.58
C VAL A 56 -3.45 14.90 5.01
N GLY A 57 -3.92 14.88 3.76
CA GLY A 57 -4.23 13.66 3.03
C GLY A 57 -3.05 12.70 2.94
N GLY A 58 -1.83 13.21 2.74
CA GLY A 58 -0.60 12.43 2.71
C GLY A 58 -0.22 11.79 4.05
N VAL A 59 -0.41 12.51 5.16
CA VAL A 59 -0.19 11.96 6.52
C VAL A 59 -1.21 10.86 6.81
N LEU A 60 -2.48 11.11 6.53
CA LEU A 60 -3.55 10.14 6.77
C LEU A 60 -3.41 8.91 5.86
N PHE A 61 -2.94 9.09 4.62
CA PHE A 61 -2.61 7.95 3.74
C PHE A 61 -1.52 7.08 4.36
N ALA A 62 -0.45 7.68 4.88
CA ALA A 62 0.63 6.95 5.52
C ALA A 62 0.16 6.22 6.79
N LEU A 63 -0.75 6.83 7.55
CA LEU A 63 -1.37 6.23 8.72
C LEU A 63 -2.28 5.05 8.34
N GLU A 64 -3.19 5.25 7.39
CA GLU A 64 -4.22 4.28 7.03
C GLU A 64 -3.68 3.09 6.23
N SER A 65 -2.74 3.32 5.30
CA SER A 65 -2.31 2.30 4.33
C SER A 65 -0.94 1.71 4.57
N LEU A 66 -0.05 2.38 5.31
CA LEU A 66 1.36 1.97 5.40
C LEU A 66 1.79 1.54 6.80
N SER A 67 1.12 2.01 7.85
CA SER A 67 1.49 1.65 9.22
C SER A 67 0.51 0.72 9.90
N SER A 68 1.05 -0.33 10.53
CA SER A 68 0.31 -1.14 11.50
C SER A 68 0.26 -0.52 12.90
N TRP A 69 1.15 0.43 13.21
CA TRP A 69 1.27 1.04 14.54
C TRP A 69 1.67 2.50 14.40
N TRP A 70 0.92 3.41 15.03
CA TRP A 70 1.14 4.85 14.87
C TRP A 70 1.47 5.53 16.20
N ARG A 71 2.69 6.06 16.32
CA ARG A 71 3.15 6.80 17.51
C ARG A 71 2.83 8.29 17.37
N SER A 72 2.53 8.97 18.48
CA SER A 72 2.25 10.41 18.47
C SER A 72 3.39 11.23 17.86
N ALA A 73 4.65 10.87 18.15
CA ALA A 73 5.82 11.52 17.54
C ALA A 73 5.89 11.33 16.00
N LEU A 74 5.36 10.22 15.49
CA LEU A 74 5.32 9.95 14.05
C LEU A 74 4.28 10.84 13.35
N ILE A 75 3.15 11.15 14.01
CA ILE A 75 2.17 12.15 13.52
C ILE A 75 2.88 13.46 13.23
N TRP A 76 3.56 14.02 14.24
CA TRP A 76 4.18 15.34 14.14
C TRP A 76 5.28 15.39 13.08
N ARG A 77 6.15 14.37 13.04
CA ARG A 77 7.23 14.27 12.04
C ARG A 77 6.69 14.13 10.62
N SER A 78 5.64 13.33 10.43
CA SER A 78 4.98 13.18 9.14
C SER A 78 4.33 14.49 8.70
N PHE A 79 3.56 15.13 9.59
CA PHE A 79 2.88 16.39 9.33
C PHE A 79 3.86 17.51 8.96
N PHE A 80 4.94 17.67 9.74
CA PHE A 80 5.99 18.64 9.46
C PHE A 80 6.61 18.40 8.08
N THR A 81 6.93 17.13 7.76
CA THR A 81 7.54 16.80 6.46
C THR A 81 6.59 17.11 5.30
N THR A 82 5.31 16.74 5.41
CA THR A 82 4.32 17.05 4.37
C THR A 82 4.04 18.54 4.22
N ALA A 83 4.10 19.30 5.32
CA ALA A 83 3.97 20.76 5.29
C ALA A 83 5.16 21.42 4.59
N VAL A 84 6.39 20.97 4.88
CA VAL A 84 7.59 21.42 4.17
C VAL A 84 7.47 21.12 2.68
N VAL A 85 7.02 19.92 2.30
CA VAL A 85 6.78 19.59 0.88
C VAL A 85 5.80 20.56 0.23
N ALA A 86 4.70 20.91 0.90
CA ALA A 86 3.72 21.84 0.36
C ALA A 86 4.30 23.25 0.17
N VAL A 87 5.03 23.78 1.15
CA VAL A 87 5.69 25.11 1.07
C VAL A 87 6.74 25.13 -0.04
N VAL A 88 7.61 24.12 -0.08
CA VAL A 88 8.67 24.01 -1.09
C VAL A 88 8.05 23.92 -2.49
N LEU A 89 7.05 23.05 -2.68
CA LEU A 89 6.37 22.93 -3.97
C LEU A 89 5.74 24.26 -4.40
N ARG A 90 5.11 24.99 -3.47
CA ARG A 90 4.51 26.31 -3.77
C ARG A 90 5.56 27.34 -4.16
N LEU A 91 6.66 27.43 -3.42
CA LEU A 91 7.77 28.32 -3.72
C LEU A 91 8.38 28.01 -5.10
N PHE A 92 8.60 26.74 -5.41
CA PHE A 92 9.11 26.33 -6.73
C PHE A 92 8.16 26.68 -7.86
N VAL A 93 6.83 26.52 -7.66
CA VAL A 93 5.83 26.92 -8.65
C VAL A 93 5.87 28.42 -8.90
N GLU A 94 6.01 29.24 -7.86
CA GLU A 94 6.08 30.70 -7.97
C GLU A 94 7.36 31.16 -8.69
N LEU A 95 8.53 30.63 -8.31
CA LEU A 95 9.80 30.91 -8.99
C LEU A 95 9.73 30.55 -10.49
N CYS A 96 9.06 29.44 -10.78
CA CYS A 96 8.86 28.96 -12.13
C CYS A 96 7.69 29.64 -12.87
N GLY A 97 6.88 30.43 -12.19
CA GLY A 97 5.75 31.20 -12.75
C GLY A 97 6.19 32.27 -13.75
N SER A 98 7.48 32.63 -13.75
CA SER A 98 8.12 33.48 -14.76
C SER A 98 8.19 32.88 -16.17
N GLY A 99 7.64 31.67 -16.38
CA GLY A 99 7.56 30.98 -17.68
C GLY A 99 8.83 30.24 -18.09
N ARG A 100 9.94 30.40 -17.36
CA ARG A 100 11.25 29.81 -17.70
C ARG A 100 11.35 28.30 -17.42
N CYS A 101 10.50 27.75 -16.54
CA CYS A 101 10.52 26.33 -16.19
C CYS A 101 9.45 25.49 -16.92
N GLY A 102 8.90 25.98 -18.04
CA GLY A 102 7.89 25.25 -18.81
C GLY A 102 6.60 24.99 -18.03
N LEU A 103 6.04 23.78 -18.15
CA LEU A 103 4.75 23.41 -17.52
C LEU A 103 4.78 23.45 -15.98
N PHE A 104 5.95 23.37 -15.34
CA PHE A 104 6.07 23.40 -13.88
C PHE A 104 5.60 24.73 -13.25
N GLY A 105 5.80 25.84 -13.97
CA GLY A 105 5.35 27.18 -13.56
C GLY A 105 3.84 27.39 -13.62
N LYS A 106 3.12 26.52 -14.34
CA LYS A 106 1.65 26.49 -14.34
C LYS A 106 1.08 25.71 -13.16
N GLY A 107 1.97 25.20 -12.29
CA GLY A 107 1.71 24.42 -11.09
C GLY A 107 1.85 22.90 -11.31
N GLY A 108 2.37 22.17 -10.31
CA GLY A 108 2.05 20.79 -9.88
C GLY A 108 2.05 19.62 -10.91
N LEU A 109 2.31 18.39 -10.45
CA LEU A 109 2.21 17.18 -11.30
C LEU A 109 0.77 16.69 -11.51
N ILE A 110 -0.12 16.95 -10.55
CA ILE A 110 -1.58 16.78 -10.67
C ILE A 110 -2.20 18.11 -10.26
N MET A 111 -2.79 18.81 -11.22
CA MET A 111 -3.25 20.18 -11.09
C MET A 111 -4.77 20.28 -10.97
N TYR A 112 -5.30 19.80 -9.85
CA TYR A 112 -6.66 20.13 -9.45
C TYR A 112 -6.59 21.29 -8.46
N ASP A 113 -6.59 22.51 -8.97
CA ASP A 113 -7.13 23.60 -8.18
C ASP A 113 -8.48 23.94 -8.81
N VAL A 114 -9.53 23.36 -8.21
CA VAL A 114 -10.91 23.51 -8.65
C VAL A 114 -11.57 24.65 -7.86
N SER A 115 -10.85 25.31 -6.94
CA SER A 115 -11.38 26.37 -6.08
C SER A 115 -11.97 27.54 -6.88
N THR A 116 -11.40 27.87 -8.04
CA THR A 116 -11.89 28.92 -8.95
C THR A 116 -13.12 28.50 -9.77
N LEU A 117 -13.53 27.23 -9.70
CA LEU A 117 -14.72 26.69 -10.39
C LEU A 117 -15.91 26.53 -9.43
N PHE A 118 -15.80 26.96 -8.18
CA PHE A 118 -16.86 26.92 -7.17
C PHE A 118 -17.17 28.33 -6.65
N GLU A 119 -17.64 29.22 -7.54
CA GLU A 119 -18.07 30.58 -7.14
C GLU A 119 -19.41 30.58 -6.38
N ASP A 120 -20.24 29.54 -6.54
CA ASP A 120 -21.52 29.44 -5.84
C ASP A 120 -21.44 28.53 -4.60
N LEU A 121 -21.96 29.05 -3.46
CA LEU A 121 -22.12 28.30 -2.22
C LEU A 121 -22.96 27.03 -2.47
N MET A 122 -22.30 25.88 -2.56
CA MET A 122 -22.94 24.58 -2.69
C MET A 122 -23.69 24.25 -1.40
N THR A 123 -25.00 24.52 -1.39
CA THR A 123 -25.91 24.09 -0.33
C THR A 123 -26.53 22.75 -0.74
N TYR A 124 -26.25 21.71 0.04
CA TYR A 124 -26.90 20.41 -0.16
C TYR A 124 -28.17 20.34 0.69
N HIS A 125 -29.21 19.73 0.15
CA HIS A 125 -30.47 19.53 0.83
C HIS A 125 -30.66 18.06 1.20
N LEU A 126 -31.55 17.78 2.17
CA LEU A 126 -31.91 16.41 2.54
C LEU A 126 -32.42 15.58 1.35
N LYS A 127 -32.97 16.25 0.32
CA LYS A 127 -33.44 15.62 -0.93
C LYS A 127 -32.32 15.01 -1.76
N ASP A 128 -31.06 15.40 -1.52
CA ASP A 128 -29.91 14.95 -2.29
C ASP A 128 -29.32 13.64 -1.74
N ILE A 129 -29.61 13.29 -0.47
CA ILE A 129 -29.08 12.10 0.20
C ILE A 129 -29.40 10.79 -0.54
N PRO A 130 -30.61 10.54 -1.07
CA PRO A 130 -30.90 9.31 -1.82
C PRO A 130 -30.01 9.15 -3.06
N ILE A 131 -29.69 10.25 -3.75
CA ILE A 131 -28.80 10.25 -4.92
C ILE A 131 -27.37 9.90 -4.50
N VAL A 132 -26.91 10.48 -3.40
CA VAL A 132 -25.60 10.22 -2.79
C VAL A 132 -25.47 8.74 -2.41
N VAL A 133 -26.50 8.14 -1.80
CA VAL A 133 -26.56 6.70 -1.49
C VAL A 133 -26.50 5.86 -2.76
N LEU A 134 -27.29 6.20 -3.78
CA LEU A 134 -27.33 5.48 -5.05
C LEU A 134 -25.96 5.46 -5.73
N ILE A 135 -25.26 6.60 -5.79
CA ILE A 135 -23.92 6.71 -6.36
C ILE A 135 -22.93 5.84 -5.60
N GLY A 136 -23.02 5.82 -4.26
CA GLY A 136 -22.20 4.98 -3.40
C GLY A 136 -22.37 3.49 -3.70
N VAL A 137 -23.61 3.02 -3.84
CA VAL A 137 -23.91 1.62 -4.15
C VAL A 137 -23.44 1.25 -5.57
N ILE A 138 -23.73 2.10 -6.56
CA ILE A 138 -23.33 1.83 -7.95
C ILE A 138 -21.81 1.79 -8.08
N GLY A 139 -21.09 2.78 -7.53
CA GLY A 139 -19.63 2.80 -7.62
C GLY A 139 -18.96 1.69 -6.81
N ALA A 140 -19.58 1.20 -5.74
CA ALA A 140 -19.14 -0.01 -5.04
C ALA A 140 -19.19 -1.26 -5.91
N VAL A 141 -20.34 -1.48 -6.58
CA VAL A 141 -20.54 -2.63 -7.45
C VAL A 141 -19.60 -2.56 -8.66
N LEU A 142 -19.50 -1.39 -9.30
CA LEU A 142 -18.60 -1.17 -10.42
C LEU A 142 -17.12 -1.31 -10.02
N GLY A 143 -16.73 -0.82 -8.84
CA GLY A 143 -15.37 -0.93 -8.32
C GLY A 143 -15.01 -2.37 -7.89
N ALA A 144 -15.94 -3.10 -7.29
CA ALA A 144 -15.77 -4.51 -7.01
C ALA A 144 -15.64 -5.33 -8.31
N PHE A 145 -16.45 -5.03 -9.32
CA PHE A 145 -16.32 -5.67 -10.63
C PHE A 145 -14.97 -5.32 -11.29
N TYR A 146 -14.48 -4.09 -11.13
CA TYR A 146 -13.19 -3.64 -11.64
C TYR A 146 -12.06 -4.48 -11.03
N ASN A 147 -12.07 -4.64 -9.70
CA ASN A 147 -11.11 -5.49 -8.99
C ASN A 147 -11.15 -6.94 -9.49
N PHE A 148 -12.34 -7.48 -9.74
CA PHE A 148 -12.48 -8.85 -10.25
C PHE A 148 -11.85 -9.01 -11.64
N LEU A 149 -12.20 -8.14 -12.59
CA LEU A 149 -11.66 -8.17 -13.95
C LEU A 149 -10.14 -7.98 -13.96
N MET A 150 -9.67 -6.99 -13.23
CA MET A 150 -8.25 -6.69 -13.11
C MET A 150 -7.46 -7.85 -12.54
N MET A 151 -8.01 -8.60 -11.57
CA MET A 151 -7.38 -9.81 -11.07
C MET A 151 -7.30 -10.93 -12.12
N GLN A 152 -8.31 -11.08 -12.99
CA GLN A 152 -8.22 -12.06 -14.09
C GLN A 152 -7.13 -11.66 -15.09
N VAL A 153 -7.09 -10.39 -15.48
CA VAL A 153 -6.07 -9.86 -16.40
C VAL A 153 -4.67 -10.05 -15.83
N LEU A 154 -4.46 -9.73 -14.55
CA LEU A 154 -3.16 -9.91 -13.89
C LEU A 154 -2.70 -11.37 -13.82
N ARG A 155 -3.63 -12.33 -13.68
CA ARG A 155 -3.30 -13.77 -13.75
C ARG A 155 -2.91 -14.21 -15.16
N VAL A 156 -3.60 -13.71 -16.18
CA VAL A 156 -3.20 -13.97 -17.56
C VAL A 156 -1.82 -13.38 -17.82
N TYR A 157 -1.59 -12.15 -17.36
CA TYR A 157 -0.30 -11.48 -17.51
C TYR A 157 0.81 -12.19 -16.75
N SER A 158 0.57 -12.80 -15.58
CA SER A 158 1.59 -13.58 -14.88
C SER A 158 2.05 -14.78 -15.71
N VAL A 159 1.11 -15.53 -16.30
CA VAL A 159 1.43 -16.68 -17.18
C VAL A 159 2.19 -16.23 -18.44
N VAL A 160 1.78 -15.12 -19.06
CA VAL A 160 2.50 -14.56 -20.23
C VAL A 160 3.90 -14.08 -19.83
N ASN A 161 4.03 -13.45 -18.67
CA ASN A 161 5.29 -12.94 -18.16
C ASN A 161 6.29 -14.05 -17.77
N GLU A 162 5.81 -15.25 -17.43
CA GLU A 162 6.66 -16.41 -17.16
C GLU A 162 7.34 -16.96 -18.42
N ARG A 163 6.76 -16.75 -19.62
CA ARG A 163 7.32 -17.20 -20.92
C ARG A 163 8.56 -16.44 -21.41
N GLY A 164 9.11 -15.54 -20.59
CA GLY A 164 10.37 -14.83 -20.90
C GLY A 164 10.18 -13.36 -21.31
N ARG A 165 11.31 -12.68 -21.53
CA ARG A 165 11.36 -11.20 -21.70
C ARG A 165 10.68 -10.70 -22.97
N ALA A 166 10.76 -11.45 -24.07
CA ALA A 166 10.16 -11.06 -25.35
C ALA A 166 8.62 -10.95 -25.25
N HIS A 167 7.98 -11.94 -24.62
CA HIS A 167 6.53 -11.93 -24.39
C HIS A 167 6.07 -10.75 -23.54
N LYS A 168 6.87 -10.33 -22.54
CA LYS A 168 6.59 -9.15 -21.72
C LYS A 168 6.58 -7.86 -22.55
N LEU A 169 7.57 -7.70 -23.42
CA LEU A 169 7.69 -6.53 -24.29
C LEU A 169 6.60 -6.54 -25.37
N LEU A 170 6.29 -7.70 -25.93
CA LEU A 170 5.21 -7.86 -26.92
C LEU A 170 3.85 -7.53 -26.32
N LEU A 171 3.56 -8.00 -25.11
CA LEU A 171 2.34 -7.65 -24.38
C LEU A 171 2.25 -6.13 -24.15
N ALA A 172 3.33 -5.50 -23.70
CA ALA A 172 3.38 -4.06 -23.49
C ALA A 172 3.14 -3.28 -24.79
N ALA A 173 3.75 -3.71 -25.89
CA ALA A 173 3.56 -3.11 -27.21
C ALA A 173 2.12 -3.28 -27.70
N ALA A 174 1.54 -4.48 -27.56
CA ALA A 174 0.16 -4.76 -27.96
C ALA A 174 -0.85 -3.89 -27.20
N VAL A 175 -0.70 -3.77 -25.87
CA VAL A 175 -1.55 -2.91 -25.05
C VAL A 175 -1.38 -1.44 -25.43
N SER A 176 -0.14 -0.99 -25.69
CA SER A 176 0.14 0.38 -26.15
C SER A 176 -0.57 0.69 -27.48
N VAL A 177 -0.41 -0.18 -28.49
CA VAL A 177 -1.09 -0.03 -29.79
C VAL A 177 -2.61 -0.01 -29.62
N LEU A 178 -3.17 -0.94 -28.84
CA LEU A 178 -4.60 -0.98 -28.54
C LEU A 178 -5.08 0.32 -27.88
N THR A 179 -4.34 0.83 -26.89
CA THR A 179 -4.68 2.09 -26.22
C THR A 179 -4.66 3.27 -27.21
N SER A 180 -3.65 3.35 -28.09
CA SER A 180 -3.56 4.40 -29.11
C SER A 180 -4.70 4.32 -30.13
N CYS A 181 -5.05 3.11 -30.58
CA CYS A 181 -6.18 2.88 -31.48
C CYS A 181 -7.51 3.30 -30.85
N CYS A 182 -7.74 2.98 -29.57
CA CYS A 182 -8.95 3.40 -28.86
C CYS A 182 -8.99 4.93 -28.66
N LEU A 183 -7.90 5.54 -28.20
CA LEU A 183 -7.82 6.98 -27.92
C LEU A 183 -7.99 7.83 -29.18
N PHE A 184 -7.43 7.41 -30.32
CA PHE A 184 -7.55 8.15 -31.58
C PHE A 184 -8.79 7.77 -32.39
N GLY A 185 -9.20 6.50 -32.36
CA GLY A 185 -10.29 5.98 -33.19
C GLY A 185 -11.69 6.33 -32.68
N MET A 186 -11.93 6.28 -31.37
CA MET A 186 -13.28 6.56 -30.84
C MET A 186 -13.78 7.99 -31.10
N PRO A 187 -12.94 9.06 -31.00
CA PRO A 187 -13.36 10.42 -31.30
C PRO A 187 -13.93 10.63 -32.71
N TRP A 188 -13.59 9.79 -33.70
CA TRP A 188 -14.15 9.88 -35.06
C TRP A 188 -15.66 9.67 -35.12
N PHE A 189 -16.22 8.90 -34.18
CA PHE A 189 -17.64 8.56 -34.17
C PHE A 189 -18.49 9.54 -33.33
N ALA A 190 -17.86 10.52 -32.67
CA ALA A 190 -18.56 11.49 -31.85
C ALA A 190 -18.97 12.73 -32.68
N PRO A 191 -20.21 13.23 -32.54
CA PRO A 191 -20.66 14.42 -33.26
C PRO A 191 -20.00 15.70 -32.73
N CYS A 192 -19.80 16.66 -33.62
CA CYS A 192 -19.31 17.99 -33.26
C CYS A 192 -20.41 18.81 -32.57
N ARG A 193 -20.02 19.61 -31.57
CA ARG A 193 -20.91 20.47 -30.79
C ARG A 193 -20.46 21.93 -30.83
N PRO A 194 -21.39 22.90 -30.82
CA PRO A 194 -21.05 24.32 -30.80
C PRO A 194 -20.39 24.71 -29.47
N CYS A 195 -19.38 25.57 -29.51
CA CYS A 195 -18.70 26.04 -28.30
C CYS A 195 -19.69 26.74 -27.33
N PRO A 196 -19.67 26.41 -26.02
CA PRO A 196 -20.52 27.10 -25.04
C PRO A 196 -20.09 28.56 -24.79
N VAL A 197 -18.81 28.88 -25.03
CA VAL A 197 -18.26 30.24 -24.94
C VAL A 197 -17.27 30.45 -26.08
N ALA A 198 -17.55 31.41 -26.97
CA ALA A 198 -16.67 31.79 -28.06
C ALA A 198 -15.43 32.51 -27.50
N GLY A 199 -14.25 31.92 -27.64
CA GLY A 199 -12.99 32.58 -27.31
C GLY A 199 -12.56 33.56 -28.41
N PRO A 200 -11.59 34.46 -28.13
CA PRO A 200 -10.99 35.28 -29.17
C PRO A 200 -10.39 34.37 -30.26
N ASN A 201 -10.72 34.65 -31.53
CA ASN A 201 -10.33 33.91 -32.76
C ASN A 201 -11.12 32.62 -33.10
N GLY A 202 -12.34 32.43 -32.59
CA GLY A 202 -13.18 31.27 -32.96
C GLY A 202 -12.69 29.92 -32.40
N ALA A 203 -11.82 29.98 -31.39
CA ALA A 203 -11.42 28.83 -30.59
C ALA A 203 -12.37 28.71 -29.39
N CYS A 204 -12.91 27.51 -29.13
CA CYS A 204 -13.64 27.25 -27.89
C CYS A 204 -12.76 27.64 -26.69
N GLY A 205 -13.29 28.48 -25.80
CA GLY A 205 -12.54 29.22 -24.78
C GLY A 205 -11.48 28.42 -23.99
N SER A 206 -10.42 29.16 -23.60
CA SER A 206 -9.22 28.69 -22.91
C SER A 206 -9.44 28.10 -21.51
N LEU A 207 -10.64 28.23 -20.93
CA LEU A 207 -10.93 27.86 -19.53
C LEU A 207 -10.93 26.34 -19.29
N ASN A 208 -11.43 25.55 -20.25
CA ASN A 208 -11.59 24.09 -20.13
C ASN A 208 -10.80 23.28 -21.17
N LYS A 209 -9.86 23.91 -21.90
CA LYS A 209 -8.99 23.25 -22.90
C LYS A 209 -9.74 22.28 -23.83
N PHE A 210 -10.90 22.70 -24.35
CA PHE A 210 -11.66 21.86 -25.29
C PHE A 210 -10.87 21.66 -26.59
N ARG A 211 -10.93 20.45 -27.15
CA ARG A 211 -10.17 20.06 -28.35
C ARG A 211 -11.09 20.08 -29.57
N ARG A 212 -10.66 20.81 -30.60
CA ARG A 212 -11.22 20.70 -31.95
C ARG A 212 -10.59 19.50 -32.65
N PHE A 213 -11.36 18.44 -32.88
CA PHE A 213 -10.94 17.25 -33.61
C PHE A 213 -11.88 17.02 -34.78
N HIS A 214 -11.39 17.28 -36.00
CA HIS A 214 -12.13 17.14 -37.26
C HIS A 214 -13.52 17.84 -37.27
N CYS A 215 -13.63 18.98 -36.56
CA CYS A 215 -14.84 19.78 -36.49
C CYS A 215 -14.66 21.12 -37.22
N PRO A 216 -15.77 21.72 -37.72
CA PRO A 216 -15.75 23.06 -38.28
C PRO A 216 -15.25 24.11 -37.25
N PRO A 217 -14.84 25.31 -37.69
CA PRO A 217 -14.60 26.42 -36.77
C PRO A 217 -15.82 26.64 -35.85
N ASP A 218 -15.57 27.10 -34.62
CA ASP A 218 -16.60 27.29 -33.57
C ASP A 218 -17.29 26.02 -33.04
N HIS A 219 -16.77 24.84 -33.38
CA HIS A 219 -17.22 23.56 -32.82
C HIS A 219 -16.08 22.79 -32.15
N TYR A 220 -16.44 21.99 -31.16
CA TYR A 220 -15.53 21.03 -30.51
C TYR A 220 -16.10 19.61 -30.56
N ASN A 221 -15.20 18.65 -30.34
CA ASN A 221 -15.57 17.26 -30.15
C ASN A 221 -15.45 16.94 -28.66
N ASP A 222 -16.57 16.57 -28.05
CA ASP A 222 -16.66 16.36 -26.60
C ASP A 222 -15.88 15.12 -26.15
N LEU A 223 -15.96 14.03 -26.92
CA LEU A 223 -15.19 12.81 -26.68
C LEU A 223 -13.69 13.02 -26.88
N ALA A 224 -13.29 13.75 -27.92
CA ALA A 224 -11.88 14.11 -28.15
C ALA A 224 -11.32 14.95 -27.00
N SER A 225 -12.14 15.84 -26.44
CA SER A 225 -11.75 16.70 -25.31
C SER A 225 -11.51 15.90 -24.02
N LEU A 226 -12.08 14.70 -23.90
CA LEU A 226 -11.88 13.79 -22.77
C LEU A 226 -10.73 12.81 -23.02
N MET A 227 -10.63 12.25 -24.23
CA MET A 227 -9.66 11.19 -24.55
C MET A 227 -8.27 11.71 -24.93
N LEU A 228 -8.17 12.87 -25.60
CA LEU A 228 -6.90 13.40 -26.12
C LEU A 228 -6.26 14.45 -25.20
N ASN A 229 -6.96 14.85 -24.13
CA ASN A 229 -6.37 15.66 -23.08
C ASN A 229 -5.63 14.79 -22.07
N ILE A 230 -4.73 15.42 -21.32
CA ILE A 230 -4.07 14.76 -20.19
C ILE A 230 -5.17 14.44 -19.15
N ASN A 231 -5.06 13.28 -18.48
CA ASN A 231 -6.06 12.83 -17.51
C ASN A 231 -6.41 13.89 -16.45
N ASP A 232 -5.46 14.73 -16.07
CA ASP A 232 -5.69 15.83 -15.12
C ASP A 232 -6.61 16.91 -15.69
N ASP A 233 -6.39 17.31 -16.94
CA ASP A 233 -7.27 18.27 -17.61
C ASP A 233 -8.66 17.66 -17.82
N ALA A 234 -8.74 16.36 -18.15
CA ALA A 234 -10.01 15.66 -18.28
C ALA A 234 -10.79 15.60 -16.95
N ILE A 235 -10.13 15.28 -15.83
CA ILE A 235 -10.77 15.28 -14.50
C ILE A 235 -11.22 16.69 -14.10
N ARG A 236 -10.39 17.71 -14.34
CA ARG A 236 -10.77 19.11 -14.09
C ARG A 236 -12.02 19.50 -14.87
N ASN A 237 -12.08 19.12 -16.13
CA ASN A 237 -13.22 19.37 -17.01
C ASN A 237 -14.49 18.61 -16.59
N LEU A 238 -14.35 17.45 -15.96
CA LEU A 238 -15.46 16.67 -15.41
C LEU A 238 -15.99 17.25 -14.09
N TYR A 239 -15.12 17.90 -13.30
CA TYR A 239 -15.48 18.55 -12.03
C TYR A 239 -15.99 19.97 -12.18
N ALA A 240 -15.77 20.60 -13.34
CA ALA A 240 -16.23 21.95 -13.60
C ALA A 240 -17.76 22.06 -13.41
N THR A 241 -18.18 23.01 -12.58
CA THR A 241 -19.58 23.32 -12.31
C THR A 241 -20.20 24.12 -13.46
N GLY A 242 -21.54 24.17 -13.55
CA GLY A 242 -22.23 24.96 -14.57
C GLY A 242 -22.07 24.42 -16.01
N THR A 243 -21.54 23.21 -16.17
CA THR A 243 -21.26 22.59 -17.49
C THR A 243 -22.26 21.47 -17.84
N ASN A 244 -23.49 21.56 -17.33
CA ASN A 244 -24.49 20.49 -17.41
C ASN A 244 -24.78 20.02 -18.86
N ASP A 245 -24.80 20.93 -19.83
CA ASP A 245 -25.16 20.63 -21.23
C ASP A 245 -23.96 20.41 -22.16
N VAL A 246 -22.73 20.50 -21.65
CA VAL A 246 -21.50 20.43 -22.47
C VAL A 246 -21.35 19.06 -23.12
N TYR A 247 -21.57 17.97 -22.39
CA TYR A 247 -21.28 16.62 -22.89
C TYR A 247 -22.52 15.86 -23.35
N HIS A 248 -22.38 15.06 -24.40
CA HIS A 248 -23.41 14.13 -24.83
C HIS A 248 -23.40 12.85 -23.99
N ARG A 249 -24.58 12.28 -23.71
CA ARG A 249 -24.70 11.02 -22.94
C ARG A 249 -23.97 9.86 -23.62
N GLY A 250 -24.06 9.77 -24.95
CA GLY A 250 -23.37 8.75 -25.74
C GLY A 250 -21.84 8.87 -25.67
N SER A 251 -21.30 10.08 -25.76
CA SER A 251 -19.87 10.35 -25.63
C SER A 251 -19.36 10.03 -24.21
N MET A 252 -20.13 10.38 -23.18
CA MET A 252 -19.82 10.03 -21.79
C MET A 252 -19.82 8.52 -21.53
N LEU A 253 -20.83 7.81 -22.06
CA LEU A 253 -20.88 6.35 -21.95
C LEU A 253 -19.70 5.69 -22.67
N ALA A 254 -19.39 6.12 -23.89
CA ALA A 254 -18.25 5.63 -24.66
C ALA A 254 -16.93 5.86 -23.89
N PHE A 255 -16.75 7.06 -23.33
CA PHE A 255 -15.56 7.38 -22.55
C PHE A 255 -15.48 6.59 -21.23
N PHE A 256 -16.59 6.36 -20.55
CA PHE A 256 -16.64 5.51 -19.36
C PHE A 256 -16.22 4.08 -19.69
N VAL A 257 -16.80 3.46 -20.73
CA VAL A 257 -16.47 2.08 -21.13
C VAL A 257 -15.00 1.98 -21.55
N ALA A 258 -14.51 2.95 -22.34
CA ALA A 258 -13.12 2.99 -22.78
C ALA A 258 -12.16 3.18 -21.60
N SER A 259 -12.38 4.16 -20.72
CA SER A 259 -11.52 4.41 -19.56
C SER A 259 -11.51 3.23 -18.58
N TYR A 260 -12.67 2.61 -18.36
CA TYR A 260 -12.79 1.42 -17.52
C TYR A 260 -12.01 0.24 -18.10
N ALA A 261 -12.21 -0.10 -19.39
CA ALA A 261 -11.54 -1.22 -20.03
C ALA A 261 -10.02 -1.00 -20.17
N LEU A 262 -9.61 0.19 -20.64
CA LEU A 262 -8.20 0.54 -20.77
C LEU A 262 -7.51 0.61 -19.41
N GLY A 263 -8.19 1.08 -18.36
CA GLY A 263 -7.67 1.08 -16.99
C GLY A 263 -7.35 -0.32 -16.49
N VAL A 264 -8.24 -1.29 -16.73
CA VAL A 264 -8.03 -2.70 -16.40
C VAL A 264 -6.87 -3.30 -17.20
N LEU A 265 -6.83 -3.08 -18.52
CA LEU A 265 -5.84 -3.71 -19.41
C LEU A 265 -4.42 -3.11 -19.29
N SER A 266 -4.33 -1.80 -19.02
CA SER A 266 -3.05 -1.10 -18.94
C SER A 266 -2.29 -1.42 -17.66
N TYR A 267 -2.99 -1.81 -16.60
CA TYR A 267 -2.33 -2.18 -15.35
C TYR A 267 -1.71 -3.58 -15.41
N GLY A 268 -0.50 -3.71 -14.85
CA GLY A 268 0.24 -4.98 -14.84
C GLY A 268 1.18 -5.18 -16.03
N VAL A 269 1.15 -4.27 -17.00
CA VAL A 269 2.20 -4.14 -18.03
C VAL A 269 3.53 -3.82 -17.35
N VAL A 270 4.65 -4.21 -17.97
CA VAL A 270 6.01 -3.99 -17.45
C VAL A 270 6.44 -2.52 -17.57
N ALA A 271 5.74 -1.64 -16.85
CA ALA A 271 5.99 -0.21 -16.78
C ALA A 271 5.63 0.32 -15.38
N PRO A 272 6.35 1.32 -14.85
CA PRO A 272 5.98 1.98 -13.60
C PRO A 272 4.71 2.81 -13.82
N SER A 273 3.58 2.34 -13.30
CA SER A 273 2.28 2.99 -13.44
C SER A 273 1.57 3.15 -12.08
N GLY A 274 0.62 4.08 -12.03
CA GLY A 274 -0.22 4.35 -10.86
C GLY A 274 -1.69 4.06 -11.17
N LEU A 275 -2.43 3.58 -10.16
CA LEU A 275 -3.86 3.28 -10.27
C LEU A 275 -4.78 4.44 -9.89
N PHE A 276 -4.27 5.39 -9.10
CA PHE A 276 -5.12 6.38 -8.46
C PHE A 276 -5.82 7.31 -9.46
N VAL A 277 -5.08 7.87 -10.43
CA VAL A 277 -5.64 8.80 -11.43
C VAL A 277 -6.65 8.12 -12.38
N PRO A 278 -6.36 6.94 -12.97
CA PRO A 278 -7.35 6.23 -13.79
C PRO A 278 -8.65 5.89 -13.04
N ILE A 279 -8.54 5.51 -11.76
CA ILE A 279 -9.72 5.22 -10.92
C ILE A 279 -10.52 6.49 -10.64
N ILE A 280 -9.85 7.62 -10.33
CA ILE A 280 -10.53 8.93 -10.21
C ILE A 280 -11.25 9.29 -11.51
N LEU A 281 -10.56 9.19 -12.65
CA LEU A 281 -11.14 9.54 -13.95
C LEU A 281 -12.37 8.68 -14.26
N THR A 282 -12.25 7.37 -14.14
CA THR A 282 -13.37 6.43 -14.35
C THR A 282 -14.51 6.73 -13.38
N GLY A 283 -14.18 7.07 -12.14
CA GLY A 283 -15.11 7.51 -11.11
C GLY A 283 -15.88 8.79 -11.45
N ALA A 284 -15.16 9.82 -11.91
CA ALA A 284 -15.71 11.10 -12.31
C ALA A 284 -16.67 10.95 -13.49
N THR A 285 -16.30 10.13 -14.48
CA THR A 285 -17.11 9.90 -15.69
C THR A 285 -18.42 9.20 -15.39
N TYR A 286 -18.42 8.12 -14.59
CA TYR A 286 -19.68 7.46 -14.26
C TYR A 286 -20.54 8.31 -13.33
N GLY A 287 -19.94 9.03 -12.37
CA GLY A 287 -20.69 9.95 -11.50
C GLY A 287 -21.42 11.00 -12.32
N ARG A 288 -20.71 11.62 -13.27
CA ARG A 288 -21.30 12.57 -14.20
C ARG A 288 -22.35 11.95 -15.11
N LEU A 289 -22.14 10.73 -15.60
CA LEU A 289 -23.12 9.99 -16.40
C LEU A 289 -24.40 9.71 -15.60
N VAL A 290 -24.29 9.32 -14.33
CA VAL A 290 -25.44 9.11 -13.44
C VAL A 290 -26.23 10.40 -13.24
N ALA A 291 -25.55 11.54 -13.05
CA ALA A 291 -26.23 12.85 -13.00
C ALA A 291 -27.00 13.16 -14.30
N MET A 292 -26.40 12.92 -15.46
CA MET A 292 -27.06 13.14 -16.76
C MET A 292 -28.29 12.24 -16.96
N LEU A 293 -28.27 11.03 -16.41
CA LEU A 293 -29.40 10.09 -16.47
C LEU A 293 -30.52 10.47 -15.50
N LEU A 294 -30.18 10.98 -14.31
CA LEU A 294 -31.15 11.50 -13.34
C LEU A 294 -31.79 12.81 -13.82
N GLY A 295 -31.10 13.56 -14.67
CA GLY A 295 -31.61 14.75 -15.34
C GLY A 295 -32.11 15.81 -14.36
N ARG A 296 -33.27 16.41 -14.65
CA ARG A 296 -33.86 17.53 -13.89
C ARG A 296 -34.41 17.12 -12.51
N HIS A 297 -34.41 15.83 -12.17
CA HIS A 297 -34.85 15.33 -10.86
C HIS A 297 -33.81 15.55 -9.76
N SER A 298 -32.53 15.69 -10.13
CA SER A 298 -31.46 16.10 -9.23
C SER A 298 -31.20 17.59 -9.41
N GLY A 299 -31.44 18.40 -8.37
CA GLY A 299 -31.00 19.80 -8.34
C GLY A 299 -29.48 19.97 -8.19
N LEU A 300 -28.74 18.86 -8.14
CA LEU A 300 -27.29 18.82 -7.99
C LEU A 300 -26.57 19.12 -9.30
N ASP A 301 -25.53 19.93 -9.21
CA ASP A 301 -24.60 20.17 -10.31
C ASP A 301 -23.87 18.87 -10.72
N HIS A 302 -23.73 18.65 -12.02
CA HIS A 302 -23.11 17.42 -12.56
C HIS A 302 -21.64 17.26 -12.15
N GLY A 303 -20.92 18.36 -11.92
CA GLY A 303 -19.55 18.37 -11.43
C GLY A 303 -19.43 17.86 -9.99
N LEU A 304 -20.39 18.24 -9.12
CA LEU A 304 -20.44 17.73 -7.74
C LEU A 304 -20.67 16.22 -7.72
N VAL A 305 -21.62 15.74 -8.53
CA VAL A 305 -21.91 14.31 -8.66
C VAL A 305 -20.71 13.56 -9.25
N ALA A 306 -19.94 14.17 -10.15
CA ALA A 306 -18.69 13.60 -10.64
C ALA A 306 -17.65 13.41 -9.50
N ILE A 307 -17.51 14.37 -8.60
CA ILE A 307 -16.59 14.25 -7.44
C ILE A 307 -17.04 13.13 -6.50
N LEU A 308 -18.34 13.06 -6.19
CA LEU A 308 -18.90 11.96 -5.41
C LEU A 308 -18.71 10.61 -6.13
N GLY A 309 -18.81 10.61 -7.46
CA GLY A 309 -18.49 9.47 -8.31
C GLY A 309 -17.06 8.98 -8.10
N SER A 310 -16.08 9.88 -8.27
CA SER A 310 -14.67 9.61 -8.00
C SER A 310 -14.43 9.04 -6.62
N ALA A 311 -15.01 9.67 -5.59
CA ALA A 311 -14.89 9.21 -4.21
C ALA A 311 -15.44 7.79 -4.07
N SER A 312 -16.64 7.52 -4.56
CA SER A 312 -17.25 6.21 -4.39
C SER A 312 -16.52 5.11 -5.17
N PHE A 313 -16.03 5.36 -6.38
CA PHE A 313 -15.29 4.35 -7.15
C PHE A 313 -13.91 4.08 -6.56
N LEU A 314 -13.21 5.11 -6.03
CA LEU A 314 -12.01 4.93 -5.21
C LEU A 314 -12.31 4.10 -3.96
N GLY A 315 -13.39 4.41 -3.24
CA GLY A 315 -13.85 3.68 -2.07
C GLY A 315 -14.22 2.23 -2.38
N GLY A 316 -14.76 1.96 -3.57
CA GLY A 316 -15.15 0.62 -4.05
C GLY A 316 -14.00 -0.21 -4.62
N THR A 317 -12.89 0.42 -5.00
CA THR A 317 -11.71 -0.25 -5.60
C THR A 317 -10.59 -0.39 -4.57
N LEU A 318 -10.17 0.73 -3.95
CA LEU A 318 -9.03 0.82 -3.02
C LEU A 318 -9.40 0.57 -1.55
N ARG A 319 -10.66 0.79 -1.16
CA ARG A 319 -11.19 0.60 0.21
C ARG A 319 -10.59 1.50 1.28
N MET A 320 -9.96 2.58 0.83
CA MET A 320 -9.45 3.66 1.65
C MET A 320 -10.56 4.70 1.89
N THR A 321 -10.69 5.19 3.11
CA THR A 321 -11.79 6.09 3.52
C THR A 321 -11.27 7.45 3.94
N VAL A 322 -10.61 7.54 5.10
CA VAL A 322 -10.28 8.80 5.75
C VAL A 322 -9.27 9.59 4.92
N SER A 323 -8.20 8.92 4.45
CA SER A 323 -7.17 9.55 3.61
C SER A 323 -7.72 10.03 2.28
N VAL A 324 -8.51 9.21 1.57
CA VAL A 324 -9.13 9.59 0.28
C VAL A 324 -10.08 10.76 0.45
N CYS A 325 -10.90 10.74 1.51
CA CYS A 325 -11.80 11.85 1.82
C CYS A 325 -11.04 13.16 1.97
N VAL A 326 -9.99 13.18 2.80
CA VAL A 326 -9.21 14.40 3.03
C VAL A 326 -8.45 14.82 1.77
N ILE A 327 -7.92 13.87 0.97
CA ILE A 327 -7.30 14.19 -0.32
C ILE A 327 -8.32 14.89 -1.24
N ILE A 328 -9.53 14.35 -1.40
CA ILE A 328 -10.55 14.95 -2.28
C ILE A 328 -10.97 16.33 -1.76
N VAL A 329 -11.08 16.51 -0.44
CA VAL A 329 -11.43 17.80 0.18
C VAL A 329 -10.31 18.84 0.02
N GLU A 330 -9.05 18.47 0.24
CA GLU A 330 -7.90 19.36 0.00
C GLU A 330 -7.77 19.75 -1.48
N LEU A 331 -8.08 18.83 -2.41
CA LEU A 331 -8.09 19.09 -3.85
C LEU A 331 -9.24 20.01 -4.30
N THR A 332 -10.42 19.88 -3.69
CA THR A 332 -11.59 20.70 -4.01
C THR A 332 -11.58 22.04 -3.28
N ASN A 333 -10.77 22.16 -2.22
CA ASN A 333 -10.71 23.31 -1.32
C ASN A 333 -12.09 23.71 -0.75
N ASN A 334 -12.97 22.72 -0.56
CA ASN A 334 -14.32 22.94 -0.06
C ASN A 334 -14.63 21.98 1.08
N LEU A 335 -14.48 22.47 2.31
CA LEU A 335 -14.74 21.69 3.52
C LEU A 335 -16.22 21.30 3.69
N LEU A 336 -17.16 21.99 3.03
CA LEU A 336 -18.59 21.66 3.09
C LEU A 336 -18.90 20.33 2.38
N LEU A 337 -18.04 19.88 1.46
CA LEU A 337 -18.20 18.61 0.75
C LEU A 337 -17.85 17.39 1.61
N LEU A 338 -17.14 17.60 2.74
CA LEU A 338 -16.60 16.54 3.58
C LEU A 338 -17.66 15.53 4.06
N PRO A 339 -18.84 15.93 4.61
CA PRO A 339 -19.85 14.97 5.06
C PRO A 339 -20.40 14.09 3.95
N LEU A 340 -20.61 14.65 2.74
CA LEU A 340 -21.13 13.92 1.59
C LEU A 340 -20.12 12.91 1.07
N VAL A 341 -18.86 13.33 0.90
CA VAL A 341 -17.78 12.43 0.46
C VAL A 341 -17.56 11.31 1.47
N MET A 342 -17.58 11.62 2.77
CA MET A 342 -17.50 10.59 3.82
C MET A 342 -18.64 9.58 3.73
N LEU A 343 -19.89 10.04 3.60
CA LEU A 343 -21.06 9.17 3.51
C LEU A 343 -20.95 8.24 2.30
N VAL A 344 -20.63 8.78 1.12
CA VAL A 344 -20.46 8.01 -0.12
C VAL A 344 -19.34 6.99 0.00
N LEU A 345 -18.20 7.35 0.60
CA LEU A 345 -17.07 6.45 0.80
C LEU A 345 -17.41 5.31 1.74
N LEU A 346 -18.12 5.58 2.84
CA LEU A 346 -18.53 4.55 3.81
C LEU A 346 -19.52 3.57 3.19
N ILE A 347 -20.54 4.07 2.49
CA ILE A 347 -21.49 3.22 1.75
C ILE A 347 -20.74 2.40 0.69
N SER A 348 -19.87 3.04 -0.08
CA SER A 348 -19.17 2.36 -1.16
C SER A 348 -18.26 1.25 -0.62
N LYS A 349 -17.45 1.55 0.40
CA LYS A 349 -16.58 0.56 1.05
C LYS A 349 -17.38 -0.61 1.62
N THR A 350 -18.43 -0.34 2.39
CA THR A 350 -19.22 -1.39 3.06
C THR A 350 -19.86 -2.34 2.04
N VAL A 351 -20.45 -1.80 0.97
CA VAL A 351 -21.02 -2.61 -0.11
C VAL A 351 -19.92 -3.39 -0.82
N ALA A 352 -18.80 -2.76 -1.17
CA ALA A 352 -17.73 -3.38 -1.92
C ALA A 352 -17.00 -4.49 -1.11
N ASP A 353 -16.90 -4.33 0.22
CA ASP A 353 -16.29 -5.32 1.13
C ASP A 353 -17.10 -6.62 1.15
N SER A 354 -18.39 -6.58 0.78
CA SER A 354 -19.22 -7.78 0.60
C SER A 354 -18.84 -8.61 -0.64
N PHE A 355 -18.17 -8.04 -1.64
CA PHE A 355 -17.81 -8.74 -2.89
C PHE A 355 -16.37 -9.26 -2.89
N ASN A 356 -15.39 -8.38 -2.64
CA ASN A 356 -13.97 -8.71 -2.68
C ASN A 356 -13.12 -7.78 -1.78
N ALA A 357 -11.84 -8.11 -1.66
CA ALA A 357 -10.85 -7.30 -0.92
C ALA A 357 -10.37 -6.10 -1.74
N SER A 358 -9.61 -5.21 -1.12
CA SER A 358 -9.01 -4.07 -1.82
C SER A 358 -8.07 -4.54 -2.94
N ILE A 359 -7.93 -3.73 -3.99
CA ILE A 359 -7.05 -4.08 -5.11
C ILE A 359 -5.59 -4.29 -4.66
N TYR A 360 -5.12 -3.50 -3.69
CA TYR A 360 -3.75 -3.62 -3.18
C TYR A 360 -3.56 -4.91 -2.40
N ASP A 361 -4.52 -5.33 -1.57
CA ASP A 361 -4.45 -6.61 -0.86
C ASP A 361 -4.45 -7.79 -1.84
N LEU A 362 -5.29 -7.69 -2.89
CA LEU A 362 -5.37 -8.70 -3.94
C LEU A 362 -4.04 -8.83 -4.71
N ILE A 363 -3.39 -7.71 -5.04
CA ILE A 363 -2.08 -7.70 -5.71
C ILE A 363 -0.98 -8.25 -4.81
N VAL A 364 -0.98 -7.91 -3.51
CA VAL A 364 -0.01 -8.42 -2.53
C VAL A 364 -0.11 -9.95 -2.42
N ARG A 365 -1.35 -10.48 -2.35
CA ARG A 365 -1.61 -11.93 -2.35
C ARG A 365 -1.18 -12.58 -3.67
N LEU A 366 -1.47 -11.97 -4.82
CA LEU A 366 -1.05 -12.50 -6.13
C LEU A 366 0.48 -12.54 -6.29
N LYS A 367 1.20 -11.63 -5.62
CA LYS A 367 2.67 -11.65 -5.57
C LYS A 367 3.26 -12.63 -4.55
N GLY A 368 2.43 -13.30 -3.75
CA GLY A 368 2.89 -14.23 -2.70
C GLY A 368 3.66 -13.53 -1.58
N LEU A 369 3.41 -12.24 -1.33
CA LEU A 369 4.08 -11.50 -0.26
C LEU A 369 3.39 -11.81 1.08
N PRO A 370 4.12 -12.23 2.13
CA PRO A 370 3.55 -12.54 3.43
C PRO A 370 3.15 -11.25 4.14
N TYR A 371 1.91 -10.82 3.93
CA TYR A 371 1.26 -9.68 4.58
C TYR A 371 0.25 -10.21 5.60
N LEU A 372 0.41 -9.78 6.85
CA LEU A 372 -0.59 -10.06 7.88
C LEU A 372 -1.73 -9.06 7.75
N ASP A 373 -2.96 -9.51 7.90
CA ASP A 373 -4.13 -8.64 7.97
C ASP A 373 -4.27 -8.02 9.37
N GLY A 374 -5.03 -6.92 9.47
CA GLY A 374 -5.25 -6.21 10.74
C GLY A 374 -6.22 -6.91 11.68
N HIS A 375 -7.12 -7.73 11.13
CA HIS A 375 -8.08 -8.49 11.89
C HIS A 375 -7.63 -9.96 12.03
N ALA A 376 -7.92 -10.57 13.17
CA ALA A 376 -7.84 -12.01 13.31
C ALA A 376 -9.06 -12.66 12.64
N GLU A 377 -8.83 -13.69 11.83
CA GLU A 377 -9.92 -14.48 11.26
C GLU A 377 -10.71 -15.20 12.38
N PRO A 378 -12.04 -15.39 12.23
CA PRO A 378 -12.86 -15.93 13.31
C PRO A 378 -12.41 -17.31 13.83
N TYR A 379 -11.87 -18.17 12.97
CA TYR A 379 -11.37 -19.49 13.36
C TYR A 379 -10.13 -19.42 14.27
N MET A 380 -9.33 -18.35 14.19
CA MET A 380 -8.15 -18.16 15.05
C MET A 380 -8.53 -17.95 16.52
N ARG A 381 -9.80 -17.63 16.81
CA ARG A 381 -10.29 -17.53 18.19
C ARG A 381 -10.42 -18.89 18.86
N GLN A 382 -10.64 -19.94 18.07
CA GLN A 382 -10.84 -21.31 18.54
C GLN A 382 -9.54 -22.09 18.67
N LEU A 383 -8.46 -21.62 18.02
CA LEU A 383 -7.13 -22.20 18.09
C LEU A 383 -6.34 -21.58 19.25
N SER A 384 -5.57 -22.42 19.93
CA SER A 384 -4.51 -21.99 20.83
C SER A 384 -3.20 -21.79 20.07
N VAL A 385 -2.26 -21.10 20.70
CA VAL A 385 -0.91 -20.93 20.17
C VAL A 385 -0.20 -22.29 20.04
N GLY A 386 -0.38 -23.19 21.00
CA GLY A 386 0.18 -24.55 20.96
C GLY A 386 -0.23 -25.36 19.72
N ASP A 387 -1.43 -25.13 19.18
CA ASP A 387 -1.92 -25.83 17.99
C ASP A 387 -1.21 -25.45 16.69
N VAL A 388 -0.43 -24.35 16.71
CA VAL A 388 0.24 -23.78 15.52
C VAL A 388 1.75 -23.76 15.66
N VAL A 389 2.30 -23.77 16.87
CA VAL A 389 3.75 -23.79 17.08
C VAL A 389 4.35 -25.07 16.48
N VAL A 390 5.34 -24.90 15.59
CA VAL A 390 5.96 -26.01 14.85
C VAL A 390 7.41 -26.23 15.30
N GLY A 391 7.76 -27.51 15.45
CA GLY A 391 9.11 -28.03 15.26
C GLY A 391 10.05 -27.95 16.48
N PRO A 392 11.20 -28.65 16.41
CA PRO A 392 12.19 -28.63 17.48
C PRO A 392 12.85 -27.25 17.55
N LEU A 393 12.72 -26.61 18.72
CA LEU A 393 13.34 -25.34 19.01
C LEU A 393 14.86 -25.45 18.99
N ARG A 394 15.53 -24.58 18.23
CA ARG A 394 16.99 -24.39 18.34
C ARG A 394 17.27 -23.27 19.32
N SER A 395 17.78 -23.61 20.49
CA SER A 395 18.21 -22.70 21.54
C SER A 395 19.74 -22.71 21.67
N PHE A 396 20.27 -21.68 22.32
CA PHE A 396 21.66 -21.65 22.79
C PHE A 396 21.69 -21.56 24.31
N ASN A 397 22.78 -22.04 24.88
CA ASN A 397 23.10 -21.81 26.29
C ASN A 397 23.59 -20.37 26.49
N GLY A 398 23.47 -19.83 27.72
CA GLY A 398 23.99 -18.50 28.05
C GLY A 398 25.49 -18.34 27.75
N VAL A 399 26.28 -19.38 28.03
CA VAL A 399 27.67 -19.50 27.57
C VAL A 399 27.76 -20.70 26.65
N GLU A 400 28.00 -20.43 25.36
CA GLU A 400 27.85 -21.41 24.28
C GLU A 400 29.16 -21.59 23.52
N LYS A 401 29.40 -22.83 23.06
CA LYS A 401 30.61 -23.16 22.31
C LYS A 401 30.56 -22.55 20.90
N VAL A 402 31.65 -21.93 20.47
CA VAL A 402 31.76 -21.27 19.15
C VAL A 402 31.47 -22.25 18.02
N GLY A 403 32.01 -23.48 18.10
CA GLY A 403 31.76 -24.53 17.11
C GLY A 403 30.28 -24.90 16.99
N HIS A 404 29.53 -24.93 18.11
CA HIS A 404 28.09 -25.22 18.10
C HIS A 404 27.30 -24.07 17.46
N ILE A 405 27.60 -22.82 17.81
CA ILE A 405 27.00 -21.64 17.17
C ILE A 405 27.24 -21.70 15.65
N MET A 406 28.47 -21.95 15.23
CA MET A 406 28.81 -22.01 13.80
C MET A 406 28.08 -23.14 13.07
N HIS A 407 27.96 -24.31 13.72
CA HIS A 407 27.19 -25.43 13.18
C HIS A 407 25.71 -25.09 13.00
N VAL A 408 25.05 -24.51 14.02
CA VAL A 408 23.64 -24.10 13.94
C VAL A 408 23.43 -23.01 12.89
N LEU A 409 24.35 -22.05 12.80
CA LEU A 409 24.27 -20.98 11.80
C LEU A 409 24.44 -21.51 10.36
N ARG A 410 25.27 -22.55 10.14
CA ARG A 410 25.45 -23.19 8.83
C ARG A 410 24.29 -24.10 8.46
N THR A 411 23.74 -24.83 9.42
CA THR A 411 22.66 -25.81 9.20
C THR A 411 21.27 -25.19 9.12
N THR A 412 21.06 -24.05 9.80
CA THR A 412 19.75 -23.39 9.88
C THR A 412 19.74 -22.00 9.25
N GLY A 413 18.61 -21.66 8.63
CA GLY A 413 18.32 -20.31 8.12
C GLY A 413 17.62 -19.39 9.12
N HIS A 414 17.51 -19.78 10.41
CA HIS A 414 16.77 -19.01 11.41
C HIS A 414 17.51 -17.71 11.79
N HIS A 415 16.74 -16.66 12.08
CA HIS A 415 17.27 -15.32 12.35
C HIS A 415 17.30 -14.95 13.84
N ALA A 416 16.71 -15.76 14.72
CA ALA A 416 16.73 -15.56 16.16
C ALA A 416 16.68 -16.88 16.90
N PHE A 417 17.31 -16.90 18.07
CA PHE A 417 17.48 -18.09 18.90
C PHE A 417 17.25 -17.69 20.36
N PRO A 418 16.42 -18.42 21.13
CA PRO A 418 16.29 -18.20 22.55
C PRO A 418 17.55 -18.67 23.27
N VAL A 419 17.94 -17.91 24.28
CA VAL A 419 19.05 -18.24 25.17
C VAL A 419 18.47 -18.76 26.47
N ILE A 420 18.82 -19.99 26.81
CA ILE A 420 18.32 -20.72 27.97
C ILE A 420 19.52 -21.01 28.87
N ASP A 421 19.43 -20.60 30.13
CA ASP A 421 20.44 -20.94 31.12
C ASP A 421 20.11 -22.29 31.72
N GLU A 422 21.07 -23.22 31.60
CA GLU A 422 21.05 -24.54 32.20
C GLU A 422 22.15 -24.64 33.28
N PRO A 423 22.16 -25.70 34.12
CA PRO A 423 23.25 -25.94 35.05
C PRO A 423 24.61 -25.94 34.32
N PRO A 424 25.66 -25.26 34.82
CA PRO A 424 25.84 -24.77 36.19
C PRO A 424 25.32 -23.34 36.49
N PHE A 425 24.82 -22.60 35.50
CA PHE A 425 24.46 -21.18 35.66
C PHE A 425 23.07 -20.95 36.27
N ALA A 426 22.18 -21.93 36.11
CA ALA A 426 20.85 -21.94 36.72
C ALA A 426 20.55 -23.33 37.31
N THR A 427 19.74 -23.38 38.37
CA THR A 427 19.34 -24.65 39.00
C THR A 427 18.34 -25.45 38.14
N ALA A 428 17.64 -24.77 37.25
CA ALA A 428 16.66 -25.29 36.32
C ALA A 428 16.77 -24.51 35.00
N PRO A 429 16.28 -25.07 33.87
CA PRO A 429 16.35 -24.39 32.58
C PRO A 429 15.47 -23.13 32.59
N VAL A 430 16.10 -21.95 32.51
CA VAL A 430 15.43 -20.64 32.56
C VAL A 430 15.68 -19.89 31.26
N LEU A 431 14.61 -19.30 30.69
CA LEU A 431 14.75 -18.40 29.55
C LEU A 431 15.45 -17.12 30.00
N TYR A 432 16.67 -16.89 29.51
CA TYR A 432 17.39 -15.64 29.73
C TYR A 432 16.94 -14.56 28.74
N GLY A 433 16.79 -14.91 27.46
CA GLY A 433 16.42 -13.93 26.44
C GLY A 433 16.40 -14.44 25.02
N LEU A 434 16.47 -13.52 24.05
CA LEU A 434 16.51 -13.81 22.62
C LEU A 434 17.74 -13.14 21.98
N VAL A 435 18.57 -13.93 21.28
CA VAL A 435 19.70 -13.43 20.48
C VAL A 435 19.39 -13.51 18.98
N LEU A 436 19.84 -12.52 18.22
CA LEU A 436 19.66 -12.48 16.77
C LEU A 436 20.88 -13.06 16.06
N ARG A 437 20.64 -13.75 14.93
CA ARG A 437 21.70 -14.23 14.02
C ARG A 437 22.69 -13.13 13.63
N ALA A 438 22.19 -11.92 13.37
CA ALA A 438 23.04 -10.78 13.00
C ALA A 438 23.99 -10.39 14.15
N HIS A 439 23.54 -10.47 15.41
CA HIS A 439 24.40 -10.18 16.56
C HIS A 439 25.46 -11.28 16.72
N LEU A 440 25.08 -12.55 16.59
CA LEU A 440 26.02 -13.67 16.64
C LEU A 440 27.14 -13.54 15.59
N LEU A 441 26.79 -13.13 14.36
CA LEU A 441 27.79 -12.90 13.31
C LEU A 441 28.75 -11.76 13.62
N VAL A 442 28.31 -10.72 14.32
CA VAL A 442 29.18 -9.63 14.79
C VAL A 442 30.15 -10.16 15.85
N LEU A 443 29.65 -10.94 16.82
CA LEU A 443 30.47 -11.56 17.87
C LEU A 443 31.54 -12.48 17.29
N LEU A 444 31.16 -13.39 16.39
CA LEU A 444 32.09 -14.32 15.75
C LEU A 444 33.19 -13.63 14.93
N ARG A 445 32.91 -12.44 14.37
CA ARG A 445 33.91 -11.68 13.59
C ARG A 445 34.85 -10.86 14.45
N LYS A 446 34.39 -10.38 15.60
CA LYS A 446 35.23 -9.66 16.56
C LYS A 446 36.20 -10.61 17.28
N ARG A 447 35.90 -11.91 17.30
CA ARG A 447 36.76 -12.99 17.84
C ARG A 447 37.14 -12.80 19.32
N GLU A 448 36.27 -12.18 20.09
CA GLU A 448 36.42 -12.02 21.55
C GLU A 448 35.84 -13.26 22.26
N PHE A 449 36.56 -14.38 22.18
CA PHE A 449 36.15 -15.67 22.74
C PHE A 449 36.76 -15.93 24.13
N LEU A 450 36.07 -16.72 24.93
CA LEU A 450 36.50 -17.15 26.26
C LEU A 450 37.10 -18.57 26.19
N PRO A 451 38.21 -18.85 26.87
CA PRO A 451 38.85 -20.17 26.85
C PRO A 451 38.08 -21.21 27.68
N ALA A 452 37.27 -20.77 28.65
CA ALA A 452 36.50 -21.62 29.54
C ALA A 452 35.01 -21.23 29.50
N GLN A 453 34.15 -22.16 29.93
CA GLN A 453 32.71 -21.94 30.02
C GLN A 453 32.40 -21.08 31.26
N GLU A 454 32.68 -19.79 31.17
CA GLU A 454 32.49 -18.80 32.25
C GLU A 454 31.77 -17.56 31.72
N ARG A 455 31.15 -16.81 32.63
CA ARG A 455 30.60 -15.49 32.30
C ARG A 455 31.74 -14.47 32.23
N TYR A 456 31.55 -13.41 31.45
CA TYR A 456 32.49 -12.29 31.46
C TYR A 456 32.68 -11.77 32.89
N PRO A 457 33.94 -11.57 33.34
CA PRO A 457 34.22 -10.96 34.65
C PRO A 457 33.51 -9.62 34.79
N LYS A 458 33.13 -9.22 36.02
CA LYS A 458 32.50 -7.90 36.25
C LYS A 458 33.38 -6.73 35.83
N GLU A 459 34.70 -6.93 35.81
CA GLU A 459 35.71 -5.97 35.39
C GLU A 459 35.90 -5.94 33.85
N TYR A 460 35.38 -6.95 33.14
CA TYR A 460 35.44 -7.02 31.69
C TYR A 460 34.47 -6.00 31.08
N SER A 461 35.02 -4.88 30.62
CA SER A 461 34.23 -3.82 30.00
C SER A 461 33.80 -4.22 28.58
N ILE A 462 32.60 -4.79 28.47
CA ILE A 462 31.94 -5.08 27.18
C ILE A 462 31.85 -3.81 26.33
N ALA A 463 31.57 -2.66 26.97
CA ALA A 463 31.46 -1.36 26.31
C ALA A 463 32.80 -0.85 25.71
N ALA A 464 33.95 -1.35 26.19
CA ALA A 464 35.25 -1.01 25.60
C ALA A 464 35.57 -1.81 24.33
N ARG A 465 34.89 -2.94 24.11
CA ARG A 465 35.16 -3.89 23.00
C ARG A 465 34.07 -3.88 21.93
N PHE A 466 32.85 -3.60 22.35
CA PHE A 466 31.67 -3.57 21.50
C PHE A 466 30.99 -2.21 21.60
N GLU A 467 30.93 -1.52 20.47
CA GLU A 467 30.11 -0.32 20.35
C GLU A 467 28.71 -0.69 19.86
N ALA A 468 27.69 0.07 20.26
CA ALA A 468 26.34 -0.11 19.70
C ALA A 468 26.32 -0.05 18.16
N GLN A 469 27.24 0.73 17.57
CA GLN A 469 27.42 0.87 16.12
C GLN A 469 27.88 -0.43 15.43
N ASP A 470 28.54 -1.34 16.14
CA ASP A 470 28.95 -2.65 15.59
C ASP A 470 27.73 -3.51 15.23
N PHE A 471 26.62 -3.32 15.96
CA PHE A 471 25.35 -4.01 15.76
C PHE A 471 24.38 -3.24 14.86
N ASP A 472 24.77 -2.07 14.36
CA ASP A 472 23.97 -1.30 13.40
C ASP A 472 23.65 -2.18 12.19
N LYS A 473 22.40 -2.12 11.73
CA LYS A 473 22.09 -2.76 10.47
C LYS A 473 22.84 -2.06 9.35
N ARG A 474 23.62 -2.84 8.61
CA ARG A 474 24.21 -2.40 7.36
C ARG A 474 23.08 -2.01 6.40
N GLY A 475 23.14 -0.80 5.86
CA GLY A 475 22.15 -0.24 4.94
C GLY A 475 22.09 -0.99 3.60
N SER A 476 21.83 -0.29 2.49
CA SER A 476 21.81 -0.92 1.15
C SER A 476 23.18 -1.52 0.79
N GLY A 477 23.32 -2.86 0.87
CA GLY A 477 24.57 -3.59 0.61
C GLY A 477 24.46 -5.10 0.90
N LYS A 478 25.57 -5.85 0.69
CA LYS A 478 25.68 -7.28 1.04
C LYS A 478 25.42 -7.46 2.54
N GLN A 479 24.47 -8.33 2.87
CA GLN A 479 24.28 -8.79 4.24
C GLN A 479 25.45 -9.68 4.64
N ASP A 480 25.72 -9.71 5.94
CA ASP A 480 26.77 -10.54 6.50
C ASP A 480 26.35 -12.01 6.41
N THR A 481 27.08 -12.77 5.61
CA THR A 481 26.90 -14.21 5.46
C THR A 481 27.81 -14.95 6.43
N VAL A 482 27.39 -16.16 6.82
CA VAL A 482 28.17 -17.06 7.66
C VAL A 482 29.46 -17.48 6.97
N ASP A 483 29.44 -17.60 5.64
CA ASP A 483 30.60 -18.03 4.83
C ASP A 483 31.78 -17.06 4.89
N GLY A 484 31.54 -15.79 5.25
CA GLY A 484 32.60 -14.80 5.44
C GLY A 484 33.29 -14.87 6.81
N VAL A 485 33.01 -15.90 7.61
CA VAL A 485 33.60 -16.11 8.94
C VAL A 485 34.38 -17.42 8.93
N GLU A 486 35.69 -17.30 8.76
CA GLU A 486 36.64 -18.41 8.90
C GLU A 486 37.23 -18.37 10.30
N LEU A 487 37.15 -19.50 11.00
CA LEU A 487 37.62 -19.69 12.37
C LEU A 487 38.59 -20.86 12.42
N SER A 488 39.63 -20.75 13.24
CA SER A 488 40.59 -21.82 13.48
C SER A 488 39.95 -22.97 14.27
N PRO A 489 40.49 -24.20 14.20
CA PRO A 489 39.99 -25.31 15.02
C PRO A 489 40.08 -25.01 16.53
N GLU A 490 41.06 -24.22 16.96
CA GLU A 490 41.18 -23.77 18.34
C GLU A 490 40.06 -22.79 18.72
N GLU A 491 39.75 -21.82 17.86
CA GLU A 491 38.65 -20.86 18.07
C GLU A 491 37.29 -21.56 18.14
N MET A 492 37.10 -22.67 17.41
CA MET A 492 35.86 -23.48 17.47
C MET A 492 35.66 -24.17 18.83
N GLU A 493 36.74 -24.42 19.57
CA GLU A 493 36.72 -25.04 20.89
C GLU A 493 36.49 -24.03 22.03
N MET A 494 36.58 -22.73 21.74
CA MET A 494 36.32 -21.65 22.70
C MET A 494 34.81 -21.38 22.91
N TYR A 495 34.51 -20.50 23.86
CA TYR A 495 33.16 -20.14 24.28
C TYR A 495 32.82 -18.67 24.02
N VAL A 496 31.53 -18.37 23.90
CA VAL A 496 31.00 -17.00 23.84
C VAL A 496 29.95 -16.86 24.93
N ASP A 497 30.09 -15.82 25.77
CA ASP A 497 29.06 -15.41 26.70
C ASP A 497 28.03 -14.51 25.97
N LEU A 498 26.82 -15.03 25.81
CA LEU A 498 25.72 -14.38 25.09
C LEU A 498 24.89 -13.44 25.97
N HIS A 499 25.00 -13.51 27.30
CA HIS A 499 24.14 -12.76 28.22
C HIS A 499 24.09 -11.25 27.88
N PRO A 500 25.21 -10.56 27.64
CA PRO A 500 25.18 -9.11 27.38
C PRO A 500 24.56 -8.69 26.04
N PHE A 501 24.45 -9.62 25.09
CA PHE A 501 24.04 -9.34 23.71
C PHE A 501 22.61 -9.82 23.41
N THR A 502 21.98 -10.45 24.38
CA THR A 502 20.61 -10.95 24.29
C THR A 502 19.60 -9.86 24.69
N ASN A 503 18.43 -9.90 24.06
CA ASN A 503 17.29 -9.18 24.60
C ASN A 503 16.75 -9.96 25.80
N ALA A 504 16.99 -9.46 27.01
CA ALA A 504 16.54 -10.07 28.27
C ALA A 504 15.03 -9.94 28.53
N SER A 505 14.30 -9.15 27.72
CA SER A 505 12.84 -8.98 27.84
C SER A 505 12.13 -9.23 26.50
N PRO A 506 12.26 -10.44 25.92
CA PRO A 506 11.51 -10.77 24.72
C PRO A 506 10.01 -10.84 25.04
N TYR A 507 9.17 -10.47 24.07
CA TYR A 507 7.73 -10.69 24.22
C TYR A 507 7.44 -12.19 24.21
N THR A 508 6.66 -12.63 25.20
CA THR A 508 6.26 -14.03 25.37
C THR A 508 4.74 -14.15 25.40
N VAL A 509 4.24 -15.31 24.99
CA VAL A 509 2.85 -15.72 25.14
C VAL A 509 2.78 -17.12 25.74
N VAL A 510 1.72 -17.39 26.49
CA VAL A 510 1.47 -18.73 27.02
C VAL A 510 0.94 -19.62 25.90
N GLU A 511 1.37 -20.88 25.88
CA GLU A 511 0.93 -21.88 24.89
C GLU A 511 -0.62 -21.99 24.76
N THR A 512 -1.34 -21.85 25.87
CA THR A 512 -2.82 -21.91 25.91
C THR A 512 -3.51 -20.63 25.47
N MET A 513 -2.77 -19.57 25.12
CA MET A 513 -3.34 -18.31 24.66
C MET A 513 -4.03 -18.50 23.31
N SER A 514 -5.16 -17.82 23.09
CA SER A 514 -5.82 -17.82 21.79
C SER A 514 -4.90 -17.24 20.71
N LEU A 515 -4.84 -17.92 19.56
CA LEU A 515 -4.03 -17.50 18.41
C LEU A 515 -4.45 -16.10 17.91
N ALA A 516 -5.74 -15.78 17.94
CA ALA A 516 -6.24 -14.45 17.59
C ALA A 516 -5.63 -13.34 18.46
N LYS A 517 -5.48 -13.60 19.77
CA LYS A 517 -4.89 -12.63 20.71
C LYS A 517 -3.38 -12.50 20.49
N ALA A 518 -2.71 -13.61 20.18
CA ALA A 518 -1.28 -13.61 19.84
C ALA A 518 -1.00 -12.83 18.54
N LEU A 519 -1.86 -12.95 17.53
CA LEU A 519 -1.75 -12.18 16.27
C LEU A 519 -1.86 -10.68 16.50
N ILE A 520 -2.84 -10.23 17.31
CA ILE A 520 -3.01 -8.81 17.64
C ILE A 520 -1.74 -8.29 18.32
N LEU A 521 -1.24 -8.98 19.36
CA LEU A 521 0.01 -8.60 20.03
C LEU A 521 1.19 -8.54 19.04
N PHE A 522 1.34 -9.55 18.19
CA PHE A 522 2.42 -9.63 17.21
C PHE A 522 2.40 -8.45 16.23
N ARG A 523 1.21 -8.06 15.76
CA ARG A 523 1.03 -6.99 14.77
C ARG A 523 1.19 -5.59 15.39
N GLU A 524 0.53 -5.34 16.51
CA GLU A 524 0.51 -4.03 17.18
C GLU A 524 1.91 -3.62 17.62
N VAL A 525 2.64 -4.54 18.26
CA VAL A 525 4.02 -4.28 18.69
C VAL A 525 5.01 -4.35 17.52
N GLY A 526 4.62 -4.94 16.39
CA GLY A 526 5.45 -5.07 15.19
C GLY A 526 6.58 -6.08 15.36
N LEU A 527 6.28 -7.22 15.98
CA LEU A 527 7.25 -8.26 16.30
C LEU A 527 7.73 -9.02 15.05
N ARG A 528 8.89 -9.66 15.19
CA ARG A 528 9.42 -10.63 14.21
C ARG A 528 9.38 -12.06 14.73
N HIS A 529 9.65 -12.22 16.02
CA HIS A 529 9.70 -13.47 16.75
C HIS A 529 8.93 -13.24 18.05
N LEU A 530 8.00 -14.14 18.36
CA LEU A 530 7.21 -14.13 19.58
C LEU A 530 7.41 -15.48 20.27
N LEU A 531 7.99 -15.47 21.46
CA LEU A 531 8.31 -16.71 22.17
C LEU A 531 7.06 -17.31 22.79
N VAL A 532 6.94 -18.63 22.71
CA VAL A 532 5.85 -19.38 23.31
C VAL A 532 6.38 -20.14 24.50
N VAL A 533 5.82 -19.84 25.66
CA VAL A 533 6.27 -20.37 26.95
C VAL A 533 5.16 -21.27 27.51
N PRO A 534 5.44 -22.54 27.85
CA PRO A 534 4.49 -23.40 28.54
C PRO A 534 4.45 -23.05 30.03
N LYS A 535 3.57 -23.70 30.80
CA LYS A 535 3.51 -23.51 32.26
C LYS A 535 4.71 -24.06 33.03
N ARG A 536 5.52 -24.95 32.44
CA ARG A 536 6.52 -25.78 33.16
C ARG A 536 7.93 -25.86 32.55
N SER A 537 8.13 -25.32 31.36
CA SER A 537 9.41 -25.34 30.61
C SER A 537 9.71 -23.92 30.11
N PRO A 538 10.97 -23.55 29.85
CA PRO A 538 11.32 -22.17 29.52
C PRO A 538 10.75 -21.70 28.18
N VAL A 539 10.75 -22.54 27.13
CA VAL A 539 10.24 -22.19 25.78
C VAL A 539 9.83 -23.46 25.02
N VAL A 540 8.64 -23.46 24.41
CA VAL A 540 8.16 -24.53 23.51
C VAL A 540 8.42 -24.21 22.05
N GLY A 541 8.35 -22.93 21.67
CA GLY A 541 8.65 -22.54 20.30
C GLY A 541 8.61 -21.04 20.06
N ILE A 542 8.67 -20.67 18.80
CA ILE A 542 8.68 -19.27 18.34
C ILE A 542 7.63 -19.12 17.26
N LEU A 543 6.72 -18.17 17.45
CA LEU A 543 5.83 -17.71 16.40
C LEU A 543 6.50 -16.61 15.58
N THR A 544 6.42 -16.76 14.28
CA THR A 544 6.88 -15.81 13.27
C THR A 544 5.69 -15.35 12.42
N ARG A 545 5.95 -14.44 11.47
CA ARG A 545 4.92 -13.98 10.54
C ARG A 545 4.26 -15.13 9.77
N HIS A 546 5.07 -16.11 9.36
CA HIS A 546 4.60 -17.23 8.55
C HIS A 546 3.52 -18.04 9.27
N ASP A 547 3.66 -18.19 10.59
CA ASP A 547 2.80 -19.06 11.39
C ASP A 547 1.38 -18.49 11.57
N PHE A 548 1.22 -17.19 11.36
CA PHE A 548 -0.07 -16.51 11.35
C PHE A 548 -0.74 -16.48 9.97
N MET A 549 -0.06 -16.95 8.92
CA MET A 549 -0.62 -16.92 7.57
C MET A 549 -1.78 -17.93 7.45
N PRO A 550 -2.92 -17.55 6.83
CA PRO A 550 -4.05 -18.46 6.65
C PRO A 550 -3.68 -19.77 5.95
N GLU A 551 -2.79 -19.71 4.96
CA GLU A 551 -2.31 -20.88 4.21
C GLU A 551 -1.62 -21.91 5.11
N HIS A 552 -0.80 -21.44 6.06
CA HIS A 552 -0.11 -22.30 7.01
C HIS A 552 -1.09 -22.92 8.01
N ILE A 553 -1.94 -22.10 8.64
CA ILE A 553 -2.90 -22.55 9.66
C ILE A 553 -3.90 -23.55 9.07
N LEU A 554 -4.44 -23.27 7.88
CA LEU A 554 -5.39 -24.16 7.20
C LEU A 554 -4.71 -25.43 6.67
N GLY A 555 -3.40 -25.38 6.39
CA GLY A 555 -2.59 -26.56 6.07
C GLY A 555 -2.41 -27.49 7.27
N LEU A 556 -2.19 -26.93 8.47
CA LEU A 556 -2.12 -27.70 9.72
C LEU A 556 -3.49 -28.25 10.15
N HIS A 557 -4.55 -27.47 9.94
CA HIS A 557 -5.91 -27.78 10.42
C HIS A 557 -6.94 -27.80 9.26
N PRO A 558 -6.89 -28.80 8.36
CA PRO A 558 -7.76 -28.85 7.17
C PRO A 558 -9.25 -28.98 7.54
N VAL A 559 -9.58 -29.48 8.74
CA VAL A 559 -10.96 -29.61 9.24
C VAL A 559 -11.67 -28.24 9.31
N LEU A 560 -10.92 -27.15 9.49
CA LEU A 560 -11.45 -25.79 9.51
C LEU A 560 -11.97 -25.33 8.13
N LEU A 561 -11.52 -25.96 7.03
CA LEU A 561 -12.04 -25.70 5.67
C LEU A 561 -13.47 -26.21 5.47
N GLY A 562 -13.87 -27.24 6.22
CA GLY A 562 -15.18 -27.91 6.11
C GLY A 562 -16.28 -27.35 7.02
N GLY A 563 -15.93 -26.50 7.99
CA GLY A 563 -16.85 -26.02 9.02
C GLY A 563 -17.93 -25.02 8.52
N LYS A 564 -19.02 -24.93 9.28
CA LYS A 564 -20.22 -24.06 9.09
C LYS A 564 -19.93 -22.57 8.78
N TRP A 565 -18.68 -22.12 8.87
CA TRP A 565 -18.20 -20.78 8.52
C TRP A 565 -18.27 -20.44 7.02
N LYS A 566 -18.49 -21.44 6.16
CA LYS A 566 -19.03 -21.17 4.81
C LYS A 566 -20.29 -20.31 4.90
N ARG A 567 -21.21 -20.46 5.87
CA ARG A 567 -22.49 -19.71 5.89
C ARG A 567 -22.35 -18.18 6.01
N LEU A 568 -21.31 -17.64 6.65
CA LEU A 568 -21.08 -16.18 6.63
C LEU A 568 -20.41 -15.70 5.33
N ARG A 569 -19.62 -16.58 4.69
CA ARG A 569 -19.11 -16.40 3.32
C ARG A 569 -20.18 -16.63 2.25
N TRP A 570 -21.30 -17.28 2.56
CA TRP A 570 -22.36 -17.60 1.60
C TRP A 570 -23.14 -16.36 1.14
N HIS A 571 -23.14 -15.25 1.87
CA HIS A 571 -23.60 -13.99 1.28
C HIS A 571 -22.65 -13.47 0.18
N LYS A 572 -21.34 -13.68 0.32
CA LYS A 572 -20.35 -13.32 -0.73
C LYS A 572 -20.33 -14.33 -1.89
N ALA A 573 -20.50 -15.62 -1.59
CA ALA A 573 -20.46 -16.70 -2.58
C ALA A 573 -21.79 -16.90 -3.34
N ALA A 574 -22.95 -16.63 -2.72
CA ALA A 574 -24.23 -16.70 -3.42
C ALA A 574 -24.34 -15.61 -4.49
N VAL A 575 -23.81 -14.41 -4.22
CA VAL A 575 -23.76 -13.33 -5.22
C VAL A 575 -22.75 -13.65 -6.33
N ALA A 576 -21.57 -14.17 -5.99
CA ALA A 576 -20.60 -14.62 -7.00
C ALA A 576 -21.10 -15.83 -7.83
N LYS A 577 -21.92 -16.72 -7.26
CA LYS A 577 -22.58 -17.82 -7.97
C LYS A 577 -23.73 -17.29 -8.85
N TYR A 578 -24.54 -16.35 -8.36
CA TYR A 578 -25.57 -15.68 -9.13
C TYR A 578 -25.00 -14.96 -10.35
N PHE A 579 -23.91 -14.21 -10.21
CA PHE A 579 -23.24 -13.56 -11.34
C PHE A 579 -22.61 -14.57 -12.30
N ARG A 580 -22.05 -15.68 -11.81
CA ARG A 580 -21.51 -16.74 -12.67
C ARG A 580 -22.61 -17.43 -13.47
N ASP A 581 -23.76 -17.71 -12.85
CA ASP A 581 -24.93 -18.31 -13.48
C ASP A 581 -25.61 -17.32 -14.45
N LEU A 582 -25.59 -16.01 -14.15
CA LEU A 582 -26.05 -14.95 -15.05
C LEU A 582 -25.14 -14.82 -16.29
N ILE A 583 -23.82 -14.92 -16.12
CA ILE A 583 -22.84 -14.91 -17.22
C ILE A 583 -22.99 -16.15 -18.11
N VAL A 584 -23.20 -17.34 -17.54
CA VAL A 584 -23.45 -18.56 -18.32
C VAL A 584 -24.78 -18.48 -19.08
N ARG A 585 -25.82 -17.87 -18.49
CA ARG A 585 -27.10 -17.64 -19.18
C ARG A 585 -26.99 -16.61 -20.30
N LEU A 586 -26.19 -15.55 -20.12
CA LEU A 586 -25.93 -14.56 -21.16
C LEU A 586 -25.02 -15.09 -22.28
N ALA A 587 -24.12 -16.03 -21.99
CA ALA A 587 -23.27 -16.69 -22.99
C ALA A 587 -24.01 -17.76 -23.82
N ASN A 588 -25.12 -18.32 -23.31
CA ASN A 588 -25.92 -19.34 -23.98
C ASN A 588 -27.20 -18.78 -24.67
N CYS A 589 -27.38 -17.45 -24.71
CA CYS A 589 -28.45 -16.78 -25.46
C CYS A 589 -27.95 -16.16 -26.79
N GLY A 590 -26.94 -16.79 -27.42
CA GLY A 590 -26.50 -16.48 -28.78
C GLY A 590 -27.07 -17.47 -29.78
#